data_AF-A0A958JUB2-F1
#
_entry.id   AF-A0A958JUB2-F1
#
_cell.length_a   1.000
_cell.length_b   1.000
_cell.length_c   1.000
_cell.angle_alpha   90.00
_cell.angle_beta   90.00
_cell.angle_gamma   90.00
#
_symmetry.space_group_name_H-M   'P 1'
#
loop_
_entity.id
_entity.type
_entity.pdbx_description
1 polymer ?
#
loop_
_entity_poly.entity_id
_entity_poly.type
_entity_poly.pdbx_seq_one_letter_code
_entity_poly.pdbx_strand_id
1 'polypeptide(L)'
;MNFVIEKKYERAHRKVSLLEKMIEDKTRELYLEHQKVEKSNQYLSRILQSMAGGVIVTDHTFTVVLVNGAAAIILGEESENLLGSELLDVFPVDGIAQAIEERAYHDLPSEQTELVLARNPDGRPI
;
A
#
# COMPACT_ATOMS: atom_id res chain seq x y z
N MET A 1 -43.36 39.12 -18.59
CA MET A 1 -42.06 38.48 -18.89
C MET A 1 -41.13 38.47 -17.67
N ASN A 2 -41.04 39.55 -16.87
CA ASN A 2 -40.19 39.61 -15.65
C ASN A 2 -40.44 38.52 -14.59
N PHE A 3 -41.70 38.19 -14.28
CA PHE A 3 -42.03 37.20 -13.24
C PHE A 3 -41.42 35.81 -13.45
N VAL A 4 -41.30 35.38 -14.72
CA VAL A 4 -40.72 34.05 -15.05
C VAL A 4 -39.21 34.05 -14.87
N ILE A 5 -38.54 35.16 -15.22
CA ILE A 5 -37.09 35.33 -15.05
C ILE A 5 -36.72 35.38 -13.57
N GLU A 6 -37.46 36.15 -12.78
CA GLU A 6 -37.26 36.28 -11.34
C GLU A 6 -37.41 34.94 -10.60
N LYS A 7 -38.45 34.16 -10.94
CA LYS A 7 -38.63 32.82 -10.38
C LYS A 7 -37.53 31.84 -10.80
N LYS A 8 -36.97 31.96 -12.01
CA LYS A 8 -35.81 31.16 -12.45
C LYS A 8 -34.54 31.58 -11.71
N TYR A 9 -34.34 32.88 -11.50
CA TYR A 9 -33.21 33.44 -10.76
C TYR A 9 -33.20 32.96 -9.29
N GLU A 10 -34.33 33.04 -8.61
CA GLU A 10 -34.54 32.51 -7.26
C GLU A 10 -34.22 31.02 -7.15
N ARG A 11 -34.69 30.22 -8.11
CA ARG A 11 -34.40 28.78 -8.16
C ARG A 11 -32.91 28.50 -8.38
N ALA A 12 -32.25 29.28 -9.22
CA ALA A 12 -30.82 29.16 -9.45
C ALA A 12 -30.02 29.53 -8.19
N HIS A 13 -30.35 30.66 -7.54
CA HIS A 13 -29.71 31.09 -6.29
C HIS A 13 -29.83 30.06 -5.17
N ARG A 14 -31.03 29.48 -4.99
CA ARG A 14 -31.22 28.39 -4.03
C ARG A 14 -30.36 27.17 -4.34
N LYS A 15 -30.28 26.78 -5.61
CA LYS A 15 -29.43 25.64 -6.02
C LYS A 15 -27.96 25.93 -5.76
N VAL A 16 -27.47 27.12 -6.08
CA VAL A 16 -26.08 27.52 -5.83
C VAL A 16 -25.77 27.45 -4.33
N SER A 17 -26.60 28.06 -3.49
CA SER A 17 -26.39 28.04 -2.03
C SER A 17 -26.42 26.62 -1.44
N LEU A 18 -27.30 25.75 -1.95
CA LEU A 18 -27.31 24.33 -1.55
C LEU A 18 -26.03 23.60 -1.99
N LEU A 19 -25.57 23.84 -3.22
CA LEU A 19 -24.33 23.23 -3.72
C LEU A 19 -23.11 23.71 -2.96
N GLU A 20 -23.02 25.00 -2.62
CA GLU A 20 -21.95 25.55 -1.79
C GLU A 20 -21.87 24.83 -0.45
N LYS A 21 -23.02 24.65 0.21
CA LYS A 21 -23.09 23.91 1.47
C LYS A 21 -22.68 22.44 1.30
N MET A 22 -23.16 21.77 0.26
CA MET A 22 -22.77 20.38 -0.03
C MET A 22 -21.28 20.24 -0.31
N ILE A 23 -20.68 21.21 -1.01
CA ILE A 23 -19.24 21.23 -1.28
C ILE A 23 -18.47 21.41 0.03
N GLU A 24 -18.88 22.31 0.91
CA GLU A 24 -18.24 22.49 2.21
C GLU A 24 -18.30 21.21 3.05
N ASP A 25 -19.50 20.62 3.15
CA ASP A 25 -19.73 19.37 3.89
C ASP A 25 -18.87 18.24 3.32
N LYS A 26 -18.82 18.07 1.99
CA LYS A 26 -18.04 17.01 1.36
C LYS A 26 -16.53 17.26 1.47
N THR A 27 -16.09 18.51 1.39
CA THR A 27 -14.68 18.88 1.57
C THR A 27 -14.22 18.56 2.99
N ARG A 28 -15.06 18.85 3.99
CA ARG A 28 -14.80 18.52 5.40
C ARG A 28 -14.73 17.01 5.61
N GLU A 29 -15.66 16.26 5.03
CA GLU A 29 -15.67 14.79 5.10
C GLU A 29 -14.38 14.20 4.50
N LEU A 30 -14.01 14.61 3.29
CA LEU A 30 -12.78 14.16 2.61
C LEU A 30 -11.52 14.48 3.43
N TYR A 31 -11.47 15.66 4.03
CA TYR A 31 -10.34 16.05 4.89
C TYR A 31 -10.20 15.12 6.11
N LEU A 32 -11.31 14.77 6.76
CA LEU A 32 -11.31 13.87 7.91
C LEU A 32 -10.94 12.44 7.50
N GLU A 33 -11.45 11.95 6.37
CA GLU A 33 -11.08 10.65 5.82
C GLU A 33 -9.59 10.58 5.48
N HIS A 34 -9.06 11.61 4.82
CA HIS A 34 -7.64 11.70 4.50
C HIS A 34 -6.77 11.65 5.76
N GLN A 35 -7.13 12.41 6.81
CA GLN A 35 -6.42 12.34 8.08
C GLN A 35 -6.45 10.94 8.72
N LYS A 36 -7.56 10.22 8.58
CA LYS A 36 -7.69 8.86 9.12
C LYS A 36 -6.78 7.88 8.37
N VAL A 37 -6.75 7.97 7.05
CA VAL A 37 -5.86 7.16 6.20
C VAL A 37 -4.39 7.46 6.53
N GLU A 38 -4.01 8.72 6.61
CA GLU A 38 -2.65 9.14 6.98
C GLU A 38 -2.22 8.60 8.35
N LYS A 39 -3.06 8.73 9.38
CA LYS A 39 -2.78 8.18 10.71
C LYS A 39 -2.61 6.66 10.67
N SER A 40 -3.44 5.96 9.90
CA SER A 40 -3.35 4.51 9.73
C SER A 40 -2.03 4.12 9.05
N ASN A 41 -1.66 4.80 7.96
CA ASN A 41 -0.41 4.56 7.24
C ASN A 41 0.81 4.79 8.12
N GLN A 42 0.83 5.90 8.88
CA GLN A 42 1.91 6.20 9.82
C GLN A 42 2.02 5.15 10.94
N TYR A 43 0.88 4.67 11.44
CA TYR A 43 0.86 3.61 12.46
C TYR A 43 1.40 2.28 11.91
N LEU A 44 0.95 1.86 10.74
CA LEU A 44 1.44 0.65 10.07
C LEU A 44 2.93 0.74 9.75
N SER A 45 3.40 1.89 9.25
CA SER A 45 4.82 2.15 8.98
C SER A 45 5.66 1.99 10.25
N ARG A 46 5.20 2.54 11.38
CA ARG A 46 5.89 2.38 12.68
C ARG A 46 5.94 0.93 13.13
N ILE A 47 4.85 0.18 12.97
CA ILE A 47 4.84 -1.26 13.28
C ILE A 47 5.91 -1.97 12.45
N LEU A 48 5.85 -1.85 11.12
CA LEU A 48 6.78 -2.52 10.21
C LEU A 48 8.26 -2.20 10.52
N GLN A 49 8.57 -0.95 10.86
CA GLN A 49 9.94 -0.53 11.21
C GLN A 49 10.38 -1.01 12.60
N SER A 50 9.44 -1.28 13.51
CA SER A 50 9.75 -1.79 14.86
C SER A 50 9.86 -3.32 14.93
N MET A 51 9.44 -4.04 13.89
CA MET A 51 9.50 -5.50 13.85
C MET A 51 10.96 -5.98 13.78
N ALA A 52 11.29 -7.00 14.59
CA ALA A 52 12.62 -7.61 14.56
C ALA A 52 12.83 -8.52 13.34
N GLY A 53 11.74 -9.06 12.78
CA GLY A 53 11.77 -9.86 11.56
C GLY A 53 11.83 -8.99 10.31
N GLY A 54 12.59 -9.46 9.32
CA GLY A 54 12.62 -8.84 7.99
C GLY A 54 11.30 -9.04 7.26
N VAL A 55 10.77 -7.96 6.68
CA VAL A 55 9.57 -7.96 5.84
C VAL A 55 9.94 -7.41 4.47
N ILE A 56 9.68 -8.20 3.44
CA ILE A 56 9.74 -7.80 2.04
C ILE A 56 8.35 -8.00 1.45
N VAL A 57 7.85 -7.01 0.72
CA VAL A 57 6.61 -7.11 -0.05
C VAL A 57 6.96 -6.95 -1.52
N THR A 58 6.39 -7.80 -2.37
CA THR A 58 6.52 -7.69 -3.82
C THR A 58 5.19 -7.43 -4.48
N ASP A 59 5.22 -6.96 -5.72
CA ASP A 59 4.05 -6.98 -6.59
C ASP A 59 3.85 -8.38 -7.22
N HIS A 60 2.92 -8.47 -8.16
CA HIS A 60 2.56 -9.70 -8.89
C HIS A 60 3.65 -10.20 -9.84
N THR A 61 4.65 -9.37 -10.16
CA THR A 61 5.82 -9.73 -10.97
C THR A 61 7.03 -10.09 -10.11
N PHE A 62 6.85 -10.19 -8.79
CA PHE A 62 7.93 -10.39 -7.81
C PHE A 62 8.92 -9.22 -7.74
N THR A 63 8.51 -8.03 -8.18
CA THR A 63 9.29 -6.80 -7.99
C THR A 63 9.10 -6.31 -6.56
N VAL A 64 10.17 -6.02 -5.84
CA VAL A 64 10.14 -5.55 -4.45
C VAL A 64 9.55 -4.14 -4.38
N VAL A 65 8.47 -3.97 -3.61
CA VAL A 65 7.76 -2.69 -3.42
C VAL A 65 7.84 -2.15 -2.00
N LEU A 66 8.20 -2.98 -1.02
CA LEU A 66 8.45 -2.57 0.36
C LEU A 66 9.53 -3.44 0.99
N VAL A 67 10.43 -2.79 1.72
CA VAL A 67 11.41 -3.44 2.60
C VAL A 67 11.39 -2.72 3.94
N ASN A 68 11.25 -3.45 5.05
CA ASN A 68 11.40 -2.84 6.37
C ASN A 68 12.89 -2.78 6.81
N GLY A 69 13.21 -1.98 7.83
CA GLY A 69 14.59 -1.81 8.28
C GLY A 69 15.26 -3.12 8.71
N ALA A 70 14.51 -4.05 9.32
CA ALA A 70 15.06 -5.35 9.70
C ALA A 70 15.48 -6.19 8.48
N ALA A 71 14.71 -6.20 7.39
CA ALA A 71 15.09 -6.91 6.17
C ALA A 71 16.35 -6.32 5.54
N ALA A 72 16.45 -4.99 5.45
CA ALA A 72 17.65 -4.30 4.97
C ALA A 72 18.90 -4.69 5.79
N ILE A 73 18.79 -4.69 7.13
CA ILE A 73 19.88 -5.09 8.03
C ILE A 73 20.25 -6.57 7.85
N ILE A 74 19.26 -7.47 7.75
CA ILE A 74 19.49 -8.92 7.58
C ILE A 74 20.18 -9.21 6.24
N LEU A 75 19.80 -8.49 5.19
CA LEU A 75 20.37 -8.63 3.86
C LEU A 75 21.71 -7.90 3.70
N GLY A 76 22.01 -6.93 4.57
CA GLY A 76 23.23 -6.13 4.50
C GLY A 76 23.22 -5.08 3.39
N GLU A 77 22.05 -4.69 2.91
CA GLU A 77 21.84 -3.76 1.79
C GLU A 77 20.98 -2.56 2.21
N GLU A 78 21.17 -1.42 1.54
CA GLU A 78 20.31 -0.25 1.74
C GLU A 78 18.93 -0.49 1.11
N SER A 79 17.86 -0.01 1.76
CA SER A 79 16.49 -0.26 1.30
C SER A 79 16.25 0.27 -0.12
N GLU A 80 16.89 1.38 -0.46
CA GLU A 80 16.86 2.04 -1.77
C GLU A 80 17.41 1.15 -2.90
N ASN A 81 18.37 0.27 -2.61
CA ASN A 81 18.94 -0.66 -3.60
C ASN A 81 18.06 -1.90 -3.78
N LEU A 82 17.23 -2.21 -2.79
CA LEU A 82 16.35 -3.37 -2.79
C LEU A 82 15.01 -3.07 -3.45
N LEU A 83 14.52 -1.83 -3.35
CA LEU A 83 13.26 -1.39 -3.95
C LEU A 83 13.36 -1.41 -5.49
N GLY A 84 12.38 -2.04 -6.13
CA GLY A 84 12.31 -2.18 -7.59
C GLY A 84 13.14 -3.33 -8.16
N SER A 85 13.91 -4.03 -7.33
CA SER A 85 14.66 -5.22 -7.73
C SER A 85 13.76 -6.46 -7.74
N GLU A 86 14.12 -7.47 -8.54
CA GLU A 86 13.43 -8.76 -8.54
C GLU A 86 13.71 -9.53 -7.23
N LEU A 87 12.71 -10.17 -6.65
CA LEU A 87 12.83 -10.84 -5.35
C LEU A 87 13.95 -11.87 -5.31
N LEU A 88 14.16 -12.62 -6.40
CA LEU A 88 15.18 -13.67 -6.48
C LEU A 88 16.60 -13.10 -6.57
N ASP A 89 16.78 -11.90 -7.11
CA ASP A 89 18.08 -11.21 -7.11
C ASP A 89 18.45 -10.74 -5.70
N VAL A 90 17.44 -10.32 -4.93
CA VAL A 90 17.60 -9.84 -3.55
C VAL A 90 17.77 -10.99 -2.56
N PHE A 91 17.03 -12.08 -2.74
CA PHE A 91 17.02 -13.21 -1.82
C PHE A 91 16.96 -14.55 -2.56
N PRO A 92 18.11 -15.01 -3.10
CA PRO A 92 18.18 -16.24 -3.89
C PRO A 92 18.09 -17.46 -2.96
N VAL A 93 16.88 -17.93 -2.71
CA VAL A 93 16.60 -19.12 -1.92
C VAL A 93 15.83 -20.11 -2.79
N ASP A 94 16.31 -21.34 -2.88
CA ASP A 94 15.71 -22.40 -3.71
C ASP A 94 14.20 -22.60 -3.41
N GLY A 95 13.81 -22.45 -2.13
CA GLY A 95 12.40 -22.54 -1.72
C GLY A 95 11.52 -21.38 -2.19
N ILE A 96 12.08 -20.20 -2.45
CA ILE A 96 11.34 -19.07 -3.04
C ILE A 96 11.13 -19.30 -4.53
N ALA A 97 12.17 -19.75 -5.25
CA ALA A 97 12.07 -20.03 -6.68
C ALA A 97 10.95 -21.04 -6.97
N GLN A 98 10.88 -22.12 -6.19
CA GLN A 98 9.79 -23.10 -6.32
C GLN A 98 8.41 -22.50 -6.02
N ALA A 99 8.28 -21.67 -4.98
CA ALA A 99 7.01 -21.02 -4.65
C ALA A 99 6.56 -20.01 -5.73
N ILE A 100 7.50 -19.32 -6.36
CA ILE A 100 7.25 -18.43 -7.51
C ILE A 100 6.75 -19.23 -8.71
N GLU A 101 7.43 -20.34 -9.04
CA GLU A 101 7.06 -21.22 -10.16
C GLU A 101 5.66 -21.84 -9.97
N GLU A 102 5.35 -22.34 -8.77
CA GLU A 102 4.02 -22.90 -8.45
C GLU A 102 2.91 -21.85 -8.57
N ARG A 103 3.18 -20.60 -8.14
CA ARG A 103 2.25 -19.49 -8.24
C ARG A 103 2.04 -19.02 -9.69
N ALA A 104 3.11 -18.98 -10.49
CA ALA A 104 3.05 -18.63 -11.90
C ALA A 104 2.26 -19.67 -12.73
N TYR A 105 2.29 -20.95 -12.34
CA TYR A 105 1.58 -22.02 -13.04
C TYR A 105 0.08 -22.09 -12.73
N HIS A 106 -0.33 -21.70 -11.53
CA HIS A 106 -1.68 -21.94 -11.05
C HIS A 106 -2.63 -20.74 -11.12
N ASP A 107 -2.17 -19.57 -11.60
CA ASP A 107 -2.96 -18.34 -11.72
C ASP A 107 -3.75 -18.05 -10.43
N LEU A 108 -3.12 -18.37 -9.28
CA LEU A 108 -3.74 -18.30 -7.97
C LEU A 108 -4.03 -16.83 -7.65
N PRO A 109 -5.21 -16.51 -7.07
CA PRO A 109 -5.54 -15.15 -6.69
C PRO A 109 -4.48 -14.57 -5.75
N SER A 110 -4.34 -13.25 -5.77
CA SER A 110 -3.34 -12.43 -5.06
C SER A 110 -3.42 -12.48 -3.53
N GLU A 111 -3.66 -13.64 -2.93
CA GLU A 111 -3.61 -13.80 -1.48
C GLU A 111 -2.20 -13.56 -0.96
N GLN A 112 -2.16 -12.96 0.23
CA GLN A 112 -0.93 -12.74 0.98
C GLN A 112 -0.32 -14.10 1.29
N THR A 113 0.79 -14.43 0.63
CA THR A 113 1.56 -15.63 0.94
C THR A 113 2.54 -15.27 2.04
N GLU A 114 2.26 -15.70 3.26
CA GLU A 114 3.22 -15.62 4.36
C GLU A 114 4.20 -16.78 4.23
N LEU A 115 5.39 -16.50 3.68
CA LEU A 115 6.47 -17.48 3.60
C LEU A 115 7.45 -17.22 4.75
N VAL A 116 7.40 -18.05 5.79
CA VAL A 116 8.33 -17.99 6.92
C VAL A 116 9.59 -18.78 6.55
N LEU A 117 10.66 -18.07 6.20
CA LEU A 117 11.97 -18.67 5.93
C LEU A 117 12.81 -18.61 7.20
N ALA A 118 12.99 -19.76 7.85
CA ALA A 118 13.89 -19.90 8.98
C ALA A 118 15.28 -20.33 8.47
N ARG A 119 16.32 -19.59 8.87
CA ARG A 119 17.72 -19.89 8.52
C ARG A 119 18.53 -20.10 9.78
N ASN A 120 19.42 -21.09 9.77
CA ASN A 120 20.42 -21.25 10.81
C ASN A 120 21.45 -20.10 10.75
N PRO A 121 22.19 -19.82 11.85
CA PRO A 121 23.25 -18.80 11.88
C PRO A 121 24.37 -19.01 10.84
N ASP A 122 24.48 -20.22 10.27
CA ASP A 122 25.45 -20.60 9.24
C ASP A 122 24.94 -20.37 7.80
N GLY A 123 23.71 -19.86 7.63
CA GLY A 123 23.12 -19.61 6.33
C GLY A 123 22.49 -20.83 5.65
N ARG A 124 22.23 -21.93 6.36
CA ARG A 124 21.48 -23.06 5.77
C ARG A 124 19.99 -22.98 6.10
N PRO A 125 19.09 -23.38 5.18
CA PRO A 125 17.68 -23.56 5.52
C PRO A 125 17.54 -24.64 6.59
N ILE A 126 16.56 -24.48 7.48
CA ILE A 126 16.19 -25.49 8.49
C ILE A 126 15.41 -26.62 7.82
#